data_AF-A0A7K3EH43-F1
#
_entry.id   AF-A0A7K3EH43-F1
#
_cell.length_a   1.000
_cell.length_b   1.000
_cell.length_c   1.000
_cell.angle_alpha   90.00
_cell.angle_beta   90.00
_cell.angle_gamma   90.00
#
_symmetry.space_group_name_H-M   'P 1'
#
loop_
_entity.id
_entity.type
_entity.pdbx_description
1 polymer ?
#
loop_
_entity_poly.entity_id
_entity_poly.type
_entity_poly.pdbx_seq_one_letter_code
_entity_poly.pdbx_strand_id
1 'polypeptide(L)'
;MLTADGGGAVGAVLRPVEGGARIARYLVAIADMAPGLELLERSVNGVPGLVARRAGIVTTVAAFGVSEGQVTRIWAVRNPAKLRPWAREGGL
;
A
#
# COMPACT_ATOMS: atom_id res chain seq x y z
N MET A 1 12.58 3.87 1.96
CA MET A 1 11.69 5.06 2.01
C MET A 1 10.27 4.64 1.66
N LEU A 2 9.27 5.19 2.35
CA LEU A 2 7.84 5.00 2.05
C LEU A 2 7.23 6.33 1.61
N THR A 3 6.50 6.33 0.50
CA THR A 3 5.63 7.44 0.09
C THR A 3 4.21 6.95 -0.09
N ALA A 4 3.23 7.84 0.07
CA ALA A 4 1.84 7.51 -0.14
C ALA A 4 1.09 8.60 -0.90
N ASP A 5 0.18 8.20 -1.78
CA ASP A 5 -0.75 9.09 -2.47
C ASP A 5 -2.20 8.84 -2.01
N GLY A 6 -2.77 9.82 -1.32
CA GLY A 6 -4.17 9.82 -0.92
C GLY A 6 -5.09 10.60 -1.87
N GLY A 7 -4.54 11.32 -2.86
CA GLY A 7 -5.30 12.16 -3.79
C GLY A 7 -6.07 13.31 -3.13
N GLY A 8 -5.74 13.68 -1.88
CA GLY A 8 -6.48 14.66 -1.09
C GLY A 8 -7.83 14.18 -0.54
N ALA A 9 -8.30 12.99 -0.92
CA ALA A 9 -9.59 12.43 -0.51
C ALA A 9 -9.49 11.51 0.71
N VAL A 10 -8.34 10.87 0.90
CA VAL A 10 -8.08 9.97 2.03
C VAL A 10 -6.73 10.28 2.67
N GLY A 11 -6.62 10.00 3.97
CA GLY A 11 -5.36 10.17 4.70
C GLY A 11 -4.23 9.38 4.07
N ALA A 12 -3.09 10.02 3.85
CA ALA A 12 -1.86 9.39 3.39
C ALA A 12 -0.70 10.07 4.12
N VAL A 13 0.46 9.42 4.17
CA VAL A 13 1.62 10.10 4.73
C VAL A 13 1.93 11.33 3.87
N LEU A 14 1.89 12.52 4.50
CA LEU A 14 2.06 13.81 3.80
C LEU A 14 3.51 14.07 3.37
N ARG A 15 4.46 13.39 4.02
CA ARG A 15 5.88 13.48 3.73
C ARG A 15 6.46 12.06 3.67
N PRO A 16 7.50 11.82 2.87
CA PRO A 16 8.16 10.53 2.85
C PRO A 16 8.58 10.07 4.25
N VAL A 17 8.36 8.79 4.56
CA VAL A 17 8.92 8.15 5.75
C VAL A 17 10.24 7.52 5.39
N GLU A 18 11.30 7.93 6.09
CA GLU A 18 12.65 7.44 5.89
C GLU A 18 13.11 6.56 7.06
N GLY A 19 13.97 5.59 6.75
CA GLY A 19 14.51 4.63 7.71
C GLY A 19 13.61 3.40 7.96
N GLY A 20 14.20 2.20 7.89
CA GLY A 20 13.47 0.93 8.02
C GLY A 20 12.67 0.80 9.31
N ALA A 21 13.26 1.12 10.46
CA ALA A 21 12.58 1.03 11.76
C ALA A 21 11.37 1.98 11.86
N ARG A 22 11.46 3.18 11.28
CA ARG A 22 10.35 4.15 11.28
C ARG A 22 9.22 3.70 10.34
N ILE A 23 9.58 3.17 9.18
CA ILE A 23 8.64 2.59 8.22
C ILE A 23 7.91 1.39 8.86
N ALA A 24 8.64 0.47 9.51
CA ALA A 24 8.05 -0.69 10.17
C ALA A 24 7.04 -0.28 11.24
N ARG A 25 7.42 0.62 12.16
CA ARG A 25 6.50 1.14 13.18
C ARG A 25 5.26 1.82 12.59
N TYR A 26 5.44 2.59 11.51
CA TYR A 26 4.34 3.23 10.81
C TYR A 26 3.37 2.19 10.23
N LEU A 27 3.88 1.17 9.54
CA LEU A 27 3.04 0.12 8.94
C LEU A 27 2.30 -0.71 10.00
N VAL A 28 2.96 -1.04 11.11
CA VAL A 28 2.32 -1.73 12.25
C VAL A 28 1.17 -0.90 12.81
N ALA A 29 1.39 0.39 13.09
CA ALA A 29 0.34 1.27 13.60
C ALA A 29 -0.85 1.39 12.63
N ILE A 30 -0.60 1.43 11.31
CA ILE A 30 -1.67 1.43 10.31
C ILE A 30 -2.45 0.11 10.33
N ALA A 31 -1.76 -1.03 10.45
CA ALA A 31 -2.39 -2.34 10.52
C ALA A 31 -3.30 -2.47 11.77
N ASP A 32 -2.81 -2.00 12.93
CA ASP A 32 -3.58 -2.01 14.19
C ASP A 32 -4.87 -1.17 14.09
N MET A 33 -4.84 -0.06 13.35
CA MET A 33 -6.00 0.80 13.12
C MET A 33 -6.97 0.27 12.05
N ALA A 34 -6.63 -0.83 11.36
CA ALA A 34 -7.39 -1.37 10.25
C ALA A 34 -7.80 -2.84 10.50
N PRO A 35 -8.66 -3.13 11.50
CA PRO A 35 -9.13 -4.49 11.73
C PRO A 35 -9.92 -5.00 10.52
N GLY A 36 -9.67 -6.27 10.17
CA GLY A 36 -10.25 -6.92 9.00
C GLY A 36 -9.60 -6.52 7.67
N LEU A 37 -8.37 -6.00 7.70
CA LEU A 37 -7.58 -5.75 6.50
C LEU A 37 -7.04 -7.07 5.93
N GLU A 38 -7.44 -7.40 4.72
CA GLU A 38 -6.88 -8.50 3.93
C GLU A 38 -5.73 -7.97 3.09
N LEU A 39 -4.60 -8.69 3.06
CA LEU A 39 -3.45 -8.37 2.22
C LEU A 39 -3.29 -9.48 1.18
N LEU A 40 -3.27 -9.08 -0.10
CA LEU A 40 -3.08 -9.99 -1.22
C LEU A 40 -1.79 -9.64 -1.95
N GLU A 41 -0.91 -10.63 -2.13
CA GLU A 41 0.29 -10.49 -2.95
C GLU A 41 -0.08 -10.39 -4.43
N ARG A 42 0.38 -9.34 -5.10
CA ARG A 42 0.16 -9.13 -6.54
C ARG A 42 1.36 -8.43 -7.16
N SER A 43 1.58 -8.67 -8.44
CA SER A 43 2.47 -7.81 -9.20
C SER A 43 1.80 -6.45 -9.41
N VAL A 44 2.50 -5.38 -9.07
CA VAL A 44 2.05 -3.99 -9.28
C VAL A 44 3.01 -3.36 -10.26
N ASN A 45 2.56 -3.09 -11.48
CA ASN A 45 3.39 -2.55 -12.57
C ASN A 45 4.69 -3.36 -12.79
N GLY A 46 4.62 -4.69 -12.69
CA GLY A 46 5.76 -5.59 -12.94
C GLY A 46 6.72 -5.77 -11.76
N VAL A 47 6.50 -5.12 -10.61
CA VAL A 47 7.29 -5.31 -9.39
C VAL A 47 6.46 -5.99 -8.29
N PRO A 48 7.10 -6.57 -7.26
CA PRO A 48 6.37 -7.12 -6.11
C PRO A 48 5.48 -6.06 -5.46
N GLY A 49 4.30 -6.47 -5.01
CA GLY A 49 3.31 -5.57 -4.44
C GLY A 49 2.27 -6.26 -3.57
N LEU A 50 1.51 -5.44 -2.86
CA LEU A 50 0.40 -5.83 -2.01
C LEU A 50 -0.85 -5.03 -2.37
N VAL A 51 -1.99 -5.71 -2.40
CA VAL A 51 -3.32 -5.10 -2.48
C VAL A 51 -4.00 -5.31 -1.14
N ALA A 52 -4.29 -4.20 -0.45
CA ALA A 52 -5.02 -4.22 0.80
C ALA A 52 -6.51 -4.05 0.54
N ARG A 53 -7.32 -4.96 1.09
CA ARG A 53 -8.79 -4.95 0.99
C ARG A 53 -9.41 -4.89 2.37
N ARG A 54 -10.58 -4.25 2.46
CA ARG A 54 -11.43 -4.28 3.65
C ARG A 54 -12.87 -4.52 3.21
N ALA A 55 -13.49 -5.57 3.73
CA ALA A 55 -14.82 -6.02 3.31
C ALA A 55 -14.94 -6.15 1.77
N GLY A 56 -13.94 -6.76 1.14
CA GLY A 56 -13.86 -6.94 -0.31
C GLY A 56 -13.47 -5.70 -1.13
N ILE A 57 -13.39 -4.51 -0.52
CA ILE A 57 -13.08 -3.26 -1.22
C ILE A 57 -11.59 -2.98 -1.15
N VAL A 58 -10.94 -2.71 -2.29
CA VAL A 58 -9.53 -2.29 -2.35
C VAL A 58 -9.38 -0.90 -1.74
N THR A 59 -8.57 -0.80 -0.68
CA THR A 59 -8.32 0.47 0.04
C THR A 59 -6.91 1.01 -0.16
N THR A 60 -5.96 0.13 -0.48
CA THR A 60 -4.55 0.50 -0.71
C THR A 60 -3.93 -0.47 -1.71
N VAL A 61 -3.10 0.04 -2.62
CA VAL A 61 -2.17 -0.75 -3.42
C VAL A 61 -0.77 -0.28 -3.12
N ALA A 62 0.14 -1.20 -2.80
CA ALA A 62 1.54 -0.91 -2.51
C ALA A 62 2.46 -1.64 -3.49
N ALA A 63 3.45 -0.92 -4.04
CA ALA A 63 4.53 -1.50 -4.82
C ALA A 63 5.85 -1.42 -4.03
N PHE A 64 6.71 -2.42 -4.22
CA PHE A 64 8.00 -2.53 -3.54
C PHE A 64 9.16 -2.45 -4.52
N GLY A 65 10.05 -1.48 -4.29
CA GLY A 65 11.35 -1.46 -4.92
C GLY A 65 12.28 -2.35 -4.12
N VAL A 66 12.78 -3.43 -4.72
CA VAL A 66 13.67 -4.39 -4.08
C VAL A 66 15.05 -4.32 -4.74
N SER A 67 16.10 -4.28 -3.91
CA SER A 67 17.50 -4.37 -4.34
C SER A 67 18.23 -5.29 -3.38
N GLU A 68 19.03 -6.23 -3.92
CA GLU A 68 19.82 -7.18 -3.11
C GLU A 68 18.97 -7.93 -2.05
N GLY A 69 17.74 -8.30 -2.43
CA GLY A 69 16.81 -9.00 -1.54
C GLY A 69 16.16 -8.12 -0.46
N GLN A 70 16.43 -6.81 -0.45
CA GLN A 70 15.89 -5.88 0.54
C GLN A 70 14.94 -4.86 -0.07
N VAL A 71 13.87 -4.53 0.66
CA VAL A 71 12.94 -3.47 0.29
C VAL A 71 13.60 -2.10 0.50
N THR A 72 13.89 -1.40 -0.59
CA THR A 72 14.49 -0.06 -0.57
C THR A 72 13.44 1.04 -0.66
N ARG A 73 12.34 0.78 -1.36
CA ARG A 73 11.22 1.72 -1.56
C ARG A 73 9.87 1.04 -1.43
N ILE A 74 8.93 1.79 -0.88
CA ILE A 74 7.52 1.42 -0.80
C ILE A 74 6.72 2.60 -1.36
N TRP A 75 5.88 2.34 -2.35
CA TRP A 75 4.94 3.31 -2.90
C TRP A 75 3.53 2.84 -2.60
N ALA A 76 2.81 3.55 -1.73
CA ALA A 76 1.42 3.25 -1.40
C ALA A 76 0.46 4.19 -2.14
N VAL A 77 -0.60 3.64 -2.72
CA VAL A 77 -1.67 4.40 -3.35
C VAL A 77 -2.95 4.09 -2.61
N ARG A 78 -3.55 5.12 -2.02
CA ARG A 78 -4.86 5.08 -1.37
C ARG A 78 -5.90 5.92 -2.10
N ASN A 79 -5.45 6.76 -3.04
CA ASN A 79 -6.29 7.61 -3.86
C ASN A 79 -7.40 6.79 -4.59
N PRO A 80 -8.69 6.95 -4.22
CA PRO A 80 -9.77 6.15 -4.76
C PRO A 80 -9.90 6.26 -6.29
N ALA A 81 -9.55 7.41 -6.87
CA ALA A 81 -9.59 7.60 -8.32
C ALA A 81 -8.58 6.69 -9.05
N LYS A 82 -7.41 6.44 -8.44
CA LYS A 82 -6.37 5.55 -8.97
C LYS A 82 -6.62 4.07 -8.66
N LEU A 83 -7.44 3.78 -7.66
CA LEU A 83 -7.77 2.40 -7.26
C LEU A 83 -8.92 1.77 -8.07
N ARG A 84 -9.68 2.55 -8.87
CA ARG A 84 -10.79 2.04 -9.68
C ARG A 84 -10.44 0.81 -10.55
N PRO A 85 -9.27 0.74 -11.24
CA PRO A 85 -8.91 -0.43 -12.03
C PRO A 85 -8.79 -1.72 -11.19
N TRP A 86 -8.32 -1.59 -9.95
CA TRP A 86 -8.09 -2.70 -9.02
C TRP A 86 -9.38 -3.29 -8.44
N ALA A 87 -10.51 -2.58 -8.57
CA ALA A 87 -11.82 -3.09 -8.15
C ALA A 87 -12.34 -4.20 -9.08
N ARG A 88 -11.88 -4.26 -10.34
CA ARG A 88 -12.35 -5.22 -11.34
C ARG A 88 -11.59 -6.56 -11.30
N GLU A 89 -10.37 -6.57 -10.79
CA GLU A 89 -9.56 -7.78 -10.59
C GLU A 89 -9.95 -8.57 -9.31
N GLY A 90 -11.08 -8.22 -8.69
CA GLY A 90 -11.68 -8.96 -7.59
C GLY A 90 -12.51 -10.19 -8.00
N GLY A 91 -12.66 -10.44 -9.30
CA GLY A 91 -13.42 -11.58 -9.82
C GLY A 91 -12.52 -12.74 -10.24
N LEU A 92 -12.60 -13.85 -9.50
CA LEU A 92 -12.72 -15.17 -10.10
C LEU A 92 -14.21 -15.52 -10.13
#